data_AF-Q9UZ68-F1
#
_entry.id   AF-Q9UZ68-F1
#
_cell.length_a   1.000
_cell.length_b   1.000
_cell.length_c   1.000
_cell.angle_alpha   90.00
_cell.angle_beta   90.00
_cell.angle_gamma   90.00
#
_symmetry.space_group_name_H-M   'P 1'
#
loop_
_entity.id
_entity.type
_entity.pdbx_description
1 polymer ?
#
loop_
_entity_poly.entity_id
_entity_poly.type
_entity_poly.pdbx_seq_one_letter_code
_entity_poly.pdbx_strand_id
1 'polypeptide(L)'
;MRIKAKDAIPVLIAILALALGSYIARWILALIVAGILFAYSLEGWEPKLPNLNIRRERNDEVRRLSLIIKRTEFSETSRKIVIEHLKEAYRMIGINVNENPPKAIKLLQDDPSNFSRLDEILRMVEEDINERSG
;
A
#
# COMPACT_ATOMS: atom_id res chain seq x y z
N MET A 1 -21.65 -42.84 7.53
CA MET A 1 -20.43 -41.99 7.64
C MET A 1 -19.39 -42.57 6.69
N ARG A 2 -19.23 -42.00 5.48
CA ARG A 2 -18.28 -42.51 4.47
C ARG A 2 -16.95 -41.79 4.68
N ILE A 3 -16.01 -42.45 5.36
CA ILE A 3 -14.61 -41.99 5.42
C ILE A 3 -14.13 -41.96 3.97
N LYS A 4 -13.79 -40.77 3.45
CA LYS A 4 -13.21 -40.67 2.11
C LYS A 4 -11.85 -41.35 2.17
N ALA A 5 -11.49 -42.14 1.15
CA ALA A 5 -10.23 -42.90 1.14
C ALA A 5 -8.96 -42.03 1.39
N LYS A 6 -9.07 -40.71 1.17
CA LYS A 6 -8.03 -39.71 1.47
C LYS A 6 -7.73 -39.56 2.97
N ASP A 7 -8.73 -39.74 3.83
CA ASP A 7 -8.60 -39.58 5.29
C ASP A 7 -8.12 -40.87 5.97
N ALA A 8 -8.21 -42.01 5.27
CA ALA A 8 -7.80 -43.31 5.78
C ALA A 8 -6.26 -43.48 5.81
N ILE A 9 -5.56 -42.79 4.91
CA ILE A 9 -4.09 -42.87 4.76
C ILE A 9 -3.35 -42.38 6.02
N PRO A 10 -3.60 -41.18 6.57
CA PRO A 10 -2.90 -40.72 7.77
C PRO A 10 -3.22 -41.58 9.01
N VAL A 11 -4.43 -42.12 9.10
CA VAL A 11 -4.84 -43.02 10.19
C VAL A 11 -4.11 -44.36 10.13
N LEU A 12 -3.98 -44.94 8.94
CA LEU A 12 -3.22 -46.18 8.73
C LEU A 12 -1.73 -46.01 9.07
N ILE A 13 -1.15 -44.87 8.68
CA ILE A 13 0.24 -44.54 8.99
C ILE A 13 0.43 -44.37 10.50
N ALA A 14 -0.50 -43.67 11.18
CA ALA A 14 -0.48 -43.50 12.64
C ALA A 14 -0.55 -44.83 13.39
N ILE A 15 -1.40 -45.76 12.94
CA ILE A 15 -1.52 -47.11 13.53
C ILE A 15 -0.23 -47.90 13.34
N LEU A 16 0.41 -47.79 12.16
CA LEU A 16 1.67 -48.49 11.87
C LEU A 16 2.83 -47.97 12.74
N ALA A 17 2.88 -46.68 13.05
CA ALA A 17 3.89 -46.12 13.96
C ALA A 17 3.74 -46.57 15.41
N LEU A 18 2.51 -46.80 15.89
CA LEU A 18 2.30 -47.36 17.23
C LEU A 18 2.85 -48.79 17.32
N ALA A 19 2.83 -49.55 16.22
CA ALA A 19 3.39 -50.90 16.13
C ALA A 19 4.94 -50.93 16.04
N LEU A 20 5.58 -49.83 15.64
CA LEU A 20 7.04 -49.71 15.65
C LEU A 20 7.54 -49.50 17.10
N GLY A 21 8.35 -50.44 17.59
CA GLY A 21 8.88 -50.46 18.96
C GLY A 21 9.93 -49.38 19.29
N SER A 22 10.28 -48.53 18.31
CA SER A 22 11.26 -47.45 18.50
C SER A 22 10.57 -46.14 18.89
N TYR A 23 10.90 -45.65 20.09
CA TYR A 23 10.38 -44.39 20.65
C TYR A 23 10.60 -43.19 19.71
N ILE A 24 11.78 -43.11 19.08
CA ILE A 24 12.13 -42.00 18.18
C ILE A 24 11.26 -42.02 16.92
N ALA A 25 11.00 -43.19 16.36
CA ALA A 25 10.15 -43.33 15.17
C ALA A 25 8.70 -42.90 15.45
N ARG A 26 8.17 -43.18 16.65
CA ARG A 26 6.83 -42.74 17.08
C ARG A 26 6.70 -41.23 17.11
N TRP A 27 7.70 -40.52 17.65
CA TRP A 27 7.67 -39.06 17.74
C TRP A 27 7.78 -38.38 16.38
N ILE A 28 8.67 -38.88 15.51
CA ILE A 28 8.78 -38.36 14.14
C ILE A 28 7.44 -38.53 13.42
N LEU A 29 6.79 -39.68 13.57
CA LEU A 29 5.53 -39.91 12.90
C LEU A 29 4.36 -39.11 13.50
N ALA A 30 4.34 -38.93 14.82
CA ALA A 30 3.38 -38.06 15.49
C ALA A 30 3.49 -36.61 14.98
N LEU A 31 4.71 -36.10 14.79
CA LEU A 31 4.94 -34.76 14.23
C LEU A 31 4.44 -34.66 12.78
N ILE A 32 4.67 -35.68 11.96
CA ILE A 32 4.20 -35.71 10.56
C ILE A 32 2.67 -35.69 10.52
N VAL A 33 2.00 -36.53 11.32
CA VAL A 33 0.53 -36.60 11.38
C VAL A 33 -0.06 -35.29 11.89
N ALA A 34 0.53 -34.71 12.95
CA ALA A 34 0.12 -33.40 13.46
C ALA A 34 0.26 -32.29 12.41
N GLY A 35 1.37 -32.29 11.65
CA GLY A 35 1.58 -31.34 10.56
C GLY A 35 0.56 -31.47 9.43
N ILE A 36 0.21 -32.69 9.03
CA ILE A 36 -0.81 -32.96 8.01
C ILE A 36 -2.19 -32.49 8.50
N LEU A 37 -2.56 -32.82 9.74
CA LEU A 37 -3.83 -32.38 10.33
C LEU A 37 -3.90 -30.86 10.46
N PHE A 38 -2.79 -30.21 10.82
CA PHE A 38 -2.70 -28.76 10.87
C PHE A 38 -2.90 -28.14 9.48
N ALA A 39 -2.26 -28.66 8.45
CA ALA A 39 -2.45 -28.21 7.06
C ALA A 39 -3.91 -28.36 6.60
N TYR A 40 -4.56 -29.49 6.89
CA TYR A 40 -5.98 -29.67 6.63
C TYR A 40 -6.87 -28.70 7.43
N SER A 41 -6.47 -28.33 8.65
CA SER A 41 -7.18 -27.32 9.44
C SER A 41 -7.06 -25.91 8.86
N LEU A 42 -6.02 -25.64 8.07
CA LEU A 42 -5.86 -24.37 7.36
C LEU A 42 -6.66 -24.32 6.05
N GLU A 43 -6.96 -25.48 5.43
CA GLU A 43 -7.89 -25.60 4.30
C GLU A 43 -9.32 -25.24 4.74
N GLY A 44 -9.65 -23.95 4.69
CA GLY A 44 -10.95 -23.38 5.10
C GLY A 44 -10.83 -22.22 6.09
N TRP A 45 -9.63 -21.95 6.61
CA TRP A 45 -9.37 -20.74 7.36
C TRP A 45 -8.94 -19.63 6.41
N GLU A 46 -9.92 -18.88 5.89
CA GLU A 46 -9.65 -17.58 5.30
C GLU A 46 -9.60 -16.55 6.44
N PRO A 47 -8.43 -16.01 6.83
CA PRO A 47 -8.41 -14.83 7.67
C PRO A 47 -9.11 -13.72 6.87
N LYS A 48 -10.26 -13.23 7.39
CA LYS A 48 -10.88 -12.01 6.90
C LYS A 48 -9.91 -10.87 7.17
N LEU A 49 -9.00 -10.65 6.25
CA LEU A 49 -8.18 -9.45 6.22
C LEU A 49 -9.14 -8.26 6.22
N PRO A 50 -8.90 -7.22 7.03
CA PRO A 50 -9.69 -6.00 6.94
C PRO A 50 -9.64 -5.53 5.48
N ASN A 51 -10.80 -5.25 4.90
CA ASN A 51 -10.90 -4.65 3.57
C ASN A 51 -10.22 -3.28 3.64
N LEU A 52 -8.92 -3.25 3.34
CA LEU A 52 -8.17 -2.02 3.13
C LEU A 52 -8.70 -1.41 1.85
N ASN A 53 -9.73 -0.58 1.99
CA ASN A 53 -10.45 0.07 0.91
C ASN A 53 -9.66 1.27 0.37
N ILE A 54 -8.40 1.02 0.01
CA ILE A 54 -7.39 1.98 -0.44
C ILE A 54 -7.94 2.83 -1.60
N ARG A 55 -8.80 2.25 -2.43
CA ARG A 55 -9.41 2.93 -3.57
C ARG A 55 -10.41 4.02 -3.18
N ARG A 56 -11.08 3.88 -2.03
CA ARG A 56 -12.07 4.88 -1.55
C ARG A 56 -11.36 6.09 -0.95
N GLU A 57 -10.30 5.84 -0.18
CA GLU A 57 -9.47 6.86 0.46
C GLU A 57 -8.80 7.79 -0.57
N ARG A 58 -8.22 7.21 -1.64
CA ARG A 58 -7.60 8.00 -2.73
C ARG A 58 -8.59 8.94 -3.43
N ASN A 59 -9.84 8.50 -3.63
CA ASN A 59 -10.86 9.34 -4.26
C ASN A 59 -11.27 10.53 -3.36
N ASP A 60 -11.34 10.31 -2.04
CA ASP A 60 -11.66 11.36 -1.08
C ASP A 60 -10.52 12.39 -0.95
N GLU A 61 -9.27 11.93 -1.05
CA GLU A 61 -8.09 12.80 -1.04
C GLU A 61 -8.00 13.69 -2.27
N VAL A 62 -8.18 13.14 -3.48
CA VAL A 62 -8.26 13.92 -4.73
C VAL A 62 -9.40 14.93 -4.66
N ARG A 63 -10.55 14.53 -4.11
CA ARG A 63 -11.69 15.44 -3.92
C ARG A 63 -11.35 16.56 -2.94
N ARG A 64 -10.68 16.29 -1.82
CA ARG A 64 -10.21 17.33 -0.90
C ARG A 64 -9.24 18.31 -1.56
N LEU A 65 -8.23 17.80 -2.27
CA LEU A 65 -7.25 18.63 -2.96
C LEU A 65 -7.92 19.51 -4.02
N SER A 66 -8.88 18.98 -4.78
CA SER A 66 -9.65 19.78 -5.75
C SER A 66 -10.41 20.94 -5.10
N LEU A 67 -10.95 20.75 -3.90
CA LEU A 67 -11.65 21.80 -3.16
C LEU A 67 -10.68 22.86 -2.63
N ILE A 68 -9.49 22.45 -2.20
CA ILE A 68 -8.43 23.36 -1.76
C ILE A 68 -7.94 24.20 -2.94
N ILE A 69 -7.66 23.56 -4.07
CA ILE A 69 -7.25 24.22 -5.33
C ILE A 69 -8.29 25.26 -5.74
N LYS A 70 -9.58 24.89 -5.77
CA LYS A 70 -10.66 25.82 -6.10
C LYS A 70 -10.74 27.03 -5.17
N ARG A 71 -10.31 26.87 -3.91
CA ARG A 71 -10.34 27.94 -2.90
C ARG A 71 -9.08 28.83 -2.93
N THR A 72 -8.03 28.46 -3.66
CA THR A 72 -6.80 29.26 -3.78
C THR A 72 -7.01 30.65 -4.36
N GLU A 73 -8.05 30.84 -5.20
CA GLU A 73 -8.40 32.14 -5.76
C GLU A 73 -8.80 33.15 -4.67
N PHE A 74 -9.46 32.69 -3.62
CA PHE A 74 -10.05 33.53 -2.58
C PHE A 74 -9.36 33.44 -1.20
N SER A 75 -8.50 32.45 -0.98
CA SER A 75 -7.91 32.19 0.34
C SER A 75 -6.39 32.06 0.30
N GLU A 76 -5.70 32.92 1.07
CA GLU A 76 -4.26 32.82 1.30
C GLU A 76 -3.84 31.51 1.94
N THR A 77 -4.64 30.96 2.86
CA THR A 77 -4.35 29.68 3.50
C THR A 77 -4.35 28.55 2.48
N SER A 78 -5.34 28.53 1.58
CA SER A 78 -5.39 27.55 0.49
C SER A 78 -4.20 27.70 -0.46
N ARG A 79 -3.80 28.93 -0.80
CA ARG A 79 -2.59 29.21 -1.61
C ARG A 79 -1.33 28.62 -0.94
N LYS A 80 -1.17 28.85 0.36
CA LYS A 80 -0.04 28.33 1.13
C LYS A 80 -0.01 26.79 1.15
N ILE A 81 -1.17 26.14 1.32
CA ILE A 81 -1.28 24.68 1.32
C ILE A 81 -0.83 24.11 -0.03
N VAL A 82 -1.27 24.71 -1.15
CA VAL A 82 -0.88 24.26 -2.49
C VAL A 82 0.62 24.44 -2.73
N ILE A 83 1.19 25.60 -2.35
CA ILE A 83 2.63 25.83 -2.45
C ILE A 83 3.42 24.81 -1.62
N GLU A 84 2.96 24.47 -0.42
CA GLU A 84 3.64 23.49 0.42
C GLU A 84 3.61 22.08 -0.20
N HIS A 85 2.48 21.67 -0.77
CA HIS A 85 2.38 20.38 -1.48
C HIS A 85 3.26 20.33 -2.72
N LEU A 86 3.36 21.44 -3.47
CA LEU A 86 4.29 21.55 -4.59
C LEU A 86 5.74 21.45 -4.13
N LYS A 87 6.11 22.14 -3.04
CA LYS A 87 7.45 22.02 -2.44
C LYS A 87 7.77 20.59 -2.06
N GLU A 88 6.80 19.89 -1.50
CA GLU A 88 6.94 18.49 -1.12
C GLU A 88 7.15 17.58 -2.33
N ALA A 89 6.39 17.76 -3.42
CA ALA A 89 6.60 17.04 -4.67
C ALA A 89 8.02 17.26 -5.22
N TYR A 90 8.53 18.49 -5.19
CA TYR A 90 9.91 18.78 -5.58
C TYR A 90 10.96 18.16 -4.65
N ARG A 91 10.70 18.08 -3.34
CA ARG A 91 11.57 17.37 -2.40
C ARG A 91 11.61 15.87 -2.67
N MET A 92 10.49 15.27 -3.08
CA MET A 92 10.43 13.84 -3.44
C MET A 92 11.34 13.50 -4.63
N ILE A 93 11.51 14.42 -5.59
CA ILE A 93 12.45 14.27 -6.72
C ILE A 93 13.87 14.80 -6.43
N GLY A 94 14.18 15.09 -5.15
CA GLY A 94 15.50 15.51 -4.71
C GLY A 94 15.86 16.96 -5.03
N ILE A 95 14.90 17.83 -5.33
CA ILE A 95 15.14 19.27 -5.53
C ILE A 95 14.94 20.02 -4.20
N ASN A 96 16.00 20.69 -3.75
CA ASN A 96 15.92 21.57 -2.58
C ASN A 96 15.37 22.94 -2.97
N VAL A 97 14.05 23.09 -2.82
CA VAL A 97 13.32 24.31 -3.16
C VAL A 97 13.77 25.54 -2.37
N ASN A 98 14.38 25.36 -1.19
CA ASN A 98 14.84 26.49 -0.38
C ASN A 98 16.09 27.15 -0.94
N GLU A 99 16.96 26.38 -1.61
CA GLU A 99 18.23 26.86 -2.14
C GLU A 99 18.10 27.34 -3.59
N ASN A 100 17.31 26.62 -4.41
CA ASN A 100 17.04 27.00 -5.78
C ASN A 100 15.57 26.73 -6.15
N PRO A 101 14.66 27.68 -5.88
CA PRO A 101 13.25 27.43 -6.11
C PRO A 101 12.98 27.28 -7.63
N PRO A 102 12.29 26.19 -8.04
CA PRO A 102 11.88 25.99 -9.43
C PRO A 102 11.04 27.15 -9.93
N LYS A 103 11.04 27.35 -11.25
CA LYS A 103 10.31 28.45 -11.90
C LYS A 103 8.82 28.42 -11.54
N ALA A 104 8.23 27.23 -11.48
CA ALA A 104 6.84 27.01 -11.06
C ALA A 104 6.53 27.57 -9.65
N ILE A 105 7.46 27.39 -8.70
CA ILE A 105 7.28 27.85 -7.32
C ILE A 105 7.48 29.35 -7.20
N LYS A 106 8.43 29.93 -7.94
CA LYS A 106 8.63 31.39 -7.97
C LYS A 106 7.37 32.09 -8.48
N LEU A 107 6.82 31.61 -9.59
CA LEU A 107 5.57 32.15 -10.15
C LEU A 107 4.42 32.15 -9.13
N LEU A 108 4.25 31.08 -8.35
CA LEU A 108 3.19 31.02 -7.33
C LEU A 108 3.45 31.89 -6.09
N GLN A 109 4.71 32.22 -5.78
CA GLN A 109 5.07 33.08 -4.65
C GLN A 109 5.00 34.56 -4.98
N ASP A 110 5.30 34.93 -6.23
CA ASP A 110 5.45 36.33 -6.65
C ASP A 110 4.10 37.04 -6.81
N ASP A 111 3.06 36.35 -7.30
CA ASP A 111 1.73 36.95 -7.48
C ASP A 111 0.59 35.95 -7.16
N PRO A 112 -0.31 36.28 -6.21
CA PRO A 112 -1.53 35.52 -5.94
C PRO A 112 -2.41 35.27 -7.17
N SER A 113 -2.36 36.14 -8.18
CA SER A 113 -3.13 36.02 -9.42
C SER A 113 -2.68 34.82 -10.28
N ASN A 114 -1.43 34.34 -10.10
CA ASN A 114 -0.88 33.22 -10.86
C ASN A 114 -1.55 31.88 -10.54
N PHE A 115 -2.29 31.77 -9.43
CA PHE A 115 -3.12 30.59 -9.14
C PHE A 115 -4.27 30.39 -10.14
N SER A 116 -4.69 31.43 -10.86
CA SER A 116 -5.63 31.30 -11.98
C SER A 116 -5.06 30.48 -13.15
N ARG A 117 -3.72 30.41 -13.25
CA ARG A 117 -2.96 29.64 -14.23
C ARG A 117 -2.29 28.41 -13.63
N LEU A 118 -2.84 27.88 -12.53
CA LEU A 118 -2.26 26.74 -11.82
C LEU A 118 -2.11 25.50 -12.73
N ASP A 119 -3.00 25.31 -13.72
CA ASP A 119 -2.86 24.22 -14.71
C ASP A 119 -1.55 24.33 -15.51
N GLU A 120 -1.21 25.53 -15.99
CA GLU A 120 0.05 25.77 -16.71
C GLU A 120 1.26 25.54 -15.81
N ILE A 121 1.16 25.94 -14.55
CA ILE A 121 2.24 25.79 -13.56
C ILE A 121 2.44 24.32 -13.19
N LEU A 122 1.36 23.55 -13.06
CA LEU A 122 1.42 22.11 -12.80
C LEU A 122 2.03 21.35 -13.98
N ARG A 123 1.79 21.79 -15.23
CA ARG A 123 2.48 21.21 -16.40
C ARG A 123 3.99 21.44 -16.35
N MET A 124 4.45 22.63 -15.96
CA MET A 124 5.89 22.87 -15.78
C MET A 124 6.50 21.94 -14.72
N VAL A 125 5.74 21.66 -13.64
CA VAL A 125 6.18 20.75 -12.57
C VAL A 125 6.22 19.30 -13.06
N GLU A 126 5.25 18.90 -13.88
CA GLU A 126 5.23 17.59 -14.53
C GLU A 126 6.43 17.41 -15.46
N GLU A 127 6.75 18.42 -16.28
CA GLU A 127 7.95 18.45 -17.12
C GLU A 127 9.23 18.30 -16.28
N ASP A 128 9.38 19.10 -15.21
CA ASP A 128 10.53 19.02 -14.29
C ASP A 128 10.69 17.63 -13.65
N ILE A 129 9.57 16.98 -13.29
CA ILE A 129 9.56 15.63 -12.71
C ILE A 129 9.94 14.58 -13.76
N ASN A 130 9.40 14.70 -14.97
CA ASN A 130 9.60 13.72 -16.03
C ASN A 130 11.04 13.74 -16.56
N GLU A 131 11.63 14.93 -16.71
CA GLU A 131 13.04 15.09 -17.12
C GLU A 131 14.04 14.49 -16.12
N ARG A 132 13.69 14.40 -14.84
CA ARG A 132 14.54 13.81 -13.79
C ARG A 132 14.27 12.34 -13.49
N SER A 133 13.10 11.84 -13.87
CA SER A 133 12.69 10.45 -13.63
C SER A 133 13.08 9.52 -14.79
N GLY A 134 13.48 10.08 -15.94
CA GLY A 134 14.11 9.37 -17.07
C GLY A 134 15.63 9.30 -16.94
#